data_AF-A0AAW9TLH7-F1
#
_entry.id   AF-A0AAW9TLH7-F1
#
_cell.length_a   1.000
_cell.length_b   1.000
_cell.length_c   1.000
_cell.angle_alpha   90.00
_cell.angle_beta   90.00
_cell.angle_gamma   90.00
#
_symmetry.space_group_name_H-M   'P 1'
#
loop_
_entity.id
_entity.type
_entity.pdbx_description
1 polymer ?
#
loop_
_entity_poly.entity_id
_entity_poly.type
_entity_poly.pdbx_seq_one_letter_code
_entity_poly.pdbx_strand_id
1 'polypeptide(L)' 'MGTMVTRYRIEDEVGRVLTNEYFFSYEVDDALQFRCEDEALEEAGAFPGTTVERFERYSTFPDFFASGRGSTERNAA' A
#
# COMPACT_ATOMS: atom_id res chain seq x y z
N MET A 1 -15.27 -16.50 8.35
CA MET A 1 -15.43 -16.13 6.93
C MET A 1 -14.37 -15.07 6.66
N GLY A 2 -13.46 -15.32 5.72
CA GLY A 2 -12.40 -14.34 5.42
C GLY A 2 -13.02 -13.11 4.78
N THR A 3 -12.43 -11.95 5.05
CA THR A 3 -12.84 -10.69 4.44
C THR A 3 -11.90 -10.40 3.27
N MET A 4 -12.46 -9.92 2.17
CA MET A 4 -11.68 -9.38 1.08
C MET A 4 -11.08 -8.07 1.58
N VAL A 5 -9.76 -7.93 1.52
CA VAL A 5 -9.05 -6.70 1.91
C VAL A 5 -8.35 -6.14 0.70
N THR A 6 -8.49 -4.83 0.50
CA THR A 6 -7.71 -4.09 -0.49
C THR A 6 -6.33 -3.80 0.08
N ARG A 7 -5.30 -4.07 -0.71
CA ARG A 7 -3.90 -3.80 -0.39
C ARG A 7 -3.26 -3.05 -1.53
N TYR A 8 -2.23 -2.30 -1.19
CA TYR A 8 -1.48 -1.51 -2.14
C TYR A 8 -0.02 -1.94 -2.07
N ARG A 9 0.65 -1.97 -3.22
CA ARG A 9 2.07 -2.24 -3.33
C ARG A 9 2.69 -1.20 -4.25
N ILE A 10 3.96 -0.92 -4.05
CA ILE A 10 4.70 -0.01 -4.91
C ILE A 10 5.41 -0.84 -5.96
N GLU A 11 5.20 -0.48 -7.23
CA GLU A 11 5.78 -1.13 -8.38
C GLU A 11 6.54 -0.12 -9.24
N ASP A 12 7.76 -0.47 -9.61
CA ASP A 12 8.61 0.32 -10.50
C ASP A 12 8.32 0.00 -11.98
N GLU A 13 8.84 0.81 -12.91
CA GLU A 13 8.64 0.66 -14.37
C GLU A 13 8.99 -0.74 -14.93
N VAL A 14 9.77 -1.52 -14.18
CA VAL A 14 10.26 -2.86 -14.57
C VAL A 14 9.46 -3.99 -13.89
N GLY A 15 8.23 -3.76 -13.43
CA GLY A 15 7.42 -4.80 -12.77
C GLY A 15 8.05 -5.34 -11.49
N ARG A 16 8.94 -4.55 -10.89
CA ARG A 16 9.60 -4.87 -9.63
C ARG A 16 8.81 -4.21 -8.52
N VAL A 17 8.51 -4.97 -7.48
CA VAL A 17 7.80 -4.48 -6.31
C VAL A 17 8.79 -4.07 -5.23
N LEU A 18 8.46 -3.02 -4.50
CA LEU A 18 9.23 -2.62 -3.31
C LEU A 18 9.07 -3.69 -2.23
N THR A 19 10.16 -4.17 -1.65
CA THR A 19 10.20 -5.14 -0.55
C THR A 19 10.17 -4.46 0.81
N ASN A 20 9.96 -5.23 1.90
CA ASN A 20 10.01 -4.68 3.27
C ASN A 20 11.40 -4.13 3.65
N GLU A 21 12.44 -4.55 2.94
CA GLU A 21 13.81 -4.05 3.09
C GLU A 21 14.09 -2.80 2.24
N TYR A 22 13.06 -2.16 1.69
CA TYR A 22 13.16 -0.92 0.90
C TYR A 22 14.01 -1.06 -0.38
N PHE A 23 13.98 -2.23 -1.02
CA PHE A 23 14.58 -2.44 -2.34
C PHE A 23 13.59 -3.04 -3.34
N PHE A 24 13.85 -2.91 -4.63
CA PHE A 24 12.98 -3.44 -5.68
C PHE A 24 13.35 -4.88 -6.05
N SER A 25 12.41 -5.80 -5.89
CA SER A 25 12.56 -7.22 -6.26
C SER A 25 11.44 -7.66 -7.19
N TYR A 26 11.67 -8.75 -7.92
CA TYR A 26 10.61 -9.46 -8.64
C TYR A 26 9.81 -10.40 -7.73
N GLU A 27 10.28 -10.59 -6.49
CA GLU A 27 9.62 -11.44 -5.51
C GLU A 27 8.41 -10.71 -4.90
N VAL A 28 7.23 -11.10 -5.36
CA VAL A 28 5.95 -10.55 -4.87
C VAL A 28 5.58 -11.01 -3.46
N ASP A 29 6.24 -12.05 -2.94
CA ASP A 29 5.95 -12.59 -1.60
C ASP A 29 6.46 -11.66 -0.49
N ASP A 30 7.63 -11.04 -0.68
CA ASP A 30 8.21 -10.06 0.25
C ASP A 30 7.78 -8.61 -0.05
N ALA A 31 6.88 -8.44 -1.03
CA ALA A 31 6.38 -7.13 -1.41
C ALA A 31 5.82 -6.38 -0.20
N LEU A 32 6.25 -5.12 -0.05
CA LEU A 32 5.75 -4.18 0.92
C LEU A 32 4.29 -3.88 0.59
N GLN A 33 3.41 -4.34 1.49
CA GLN A 33 1.96 -4.32 1.32
C GLN A 33 1.35 -3.32 2.28
N PHE A 34 0.88 -2.22 1.74
CA PHE A 34 0.17 -1.20 2.46
C PHE A 34 -1.32 -1.56 2.55
N ARG A 35 -1.95 -1.14 3.65
CA ARG A 35 -3.41 -1.22 3.81
C ARG A 35 -4.12 0.01 3.26
N CYS A 36 -3.40 1.12 3.17
CA CYS A 36 -3.91 2.41 2.74
C CYS A 36 -3.22 2.86 1.44
N GLU A 37 -3.99 3.45 0.52
CA GLU A 37 -3.46 3.99 -0.72
C GLU A 37 -2.56 5.20 -0.46
N ASP A 38 -2.99 6.08 0.44
CA ASP A 38 -2.27 7.31 0.79
C ASP A 38 -0.88 6.99 1.36
N GLU A 39 -0.79 6.02 2.28
CA GLU A 39 0.48 5.53 2.84
C GLU A 39 1.40 4.95 1.75
N ALA A 40 0.83 4.21 0.79
CA ALA A 40 1.59 3.71 -0.35
C ALA A 40 2.06 4.83 -1.29
N LEU A 41 1.25 5.87 -1.49
CA LEU A 41 1.59 7.02 -2.34
C LEU A 41 2.66 7.91 -1.69
N GLU A 42 2.57 8.12 -0.38
CA GLU A 42 3.60 8.83 0.40
C GLU A 42 4.95 8.13 0.26
N GLU A 43 4.98 6.80 0.42
CA GLU A 43 6.20 6.02 0.28
C GLU A 43 6.68 5.94 -1.17
N ALA A 44 5.77 5.78 -2.15
CA ALA A 44 6.12 5.85 -3.58
C ALA A 44 6.74 7.20 -3.95
N GLY A 45 6.37 8.28 -3.26
CA GLY A 45 6.98 9.61 -3.42
C GLY A 45 8.48 9.64 -3.08
N ALA A 46 8.98 8.72 -2.26
CA ALA A 46 10.40 8.58 -1.98
C ALA A 46 11.18 7.96 -3.15
N PHE A 47 10.50 7.29 -4.08
CA PHE A 47 11.09 6.54 -5.19
C PHE A 47 10.63 7.10 -6.56
N PRO A 48 11.46 7.92 -7.23
CA PRO A 48 11.09 8.49 -8.53
C PRO A 48 10.95 7.40 -9.59
N GLY A 49 9.84 7.41 -10.33
CA GLY A 49 9.55 6.40 -11.37
C GLY A 49 8.68 5.24 -10.91
N THR A 50 8.27 5.22 -9.64
CA THR A 50 7.39 4.17 -9.11
C THR A 50 5.91 4.52 -9.22
N THR A 51 5.09 3.49 -9.15
CA THR A 51 3.63 3.51 -9.25
C THR A 51 3.03 2.71 -8.11
N VAL A 52 1.83 3.08 -7.65
CA VAL A 52 1.10 2.32 -6.64
C VAL A 52 0.07 1.43 -7.33
N GLU A 53 0.20 0.13 -7.13
CA GLU A 53 -0.75 -0.86 -7.59
C GLU A 53 -1.70 -1.28 -6.48
N ARG A 54 -3.00 -1.23 -6.74
CA ARG A 54 -4.03 -1.78 -5.86
C ARG A 54 -4.31 -3.24 -6.21
N PHE A 55 -4.40 -4.12 -5.22
CA PHE A 55 -4.81 -5.50 -5.39
C PHE A 55 -5.65 -5.99 -4.21
N GLU A 56 -6.43 -7.04 -4.43
CA GLU A 56 -7.32 -7.57 -3.41
C GLU A 56 -6.81 -8.94 -2.94
N ARG A 57 -6.70 -9.13 -1.63
CA ARG A 57 -6.24 -10.39 -1.03
C ARG A 57 -7.28 -10.91 -0.05
N TYR A 58 -7.45 -12.22 -0.03
CA TYR A 58 -8.29 -12.88 0.96
C TYR A 58 -7.53 -12.94 2.30
N SER A 59 -8.03 -12.26 3.33
CA SER A 59 -7.43 -12.23 4.66
C SER A 59 -8.34 -12.90 5.69
N THR A 60 -7.77 -13.84 6.47
CA THR A 60 -8.45 -14.45 7.62
C THR A 60 -8.38 -13.57 8.87
N PHE A 61 -7.53 -12.53 8.87
CA PHE A 61 -7.48 -11.55 9.95
C PHE A 61 -8.53 -10.47 9.75
N PRO A 62 -9.42 -10.25 10.73
CA PRO A 62 -10.41 -9.17 10.67
C PRO A 62 -9.68 -7.82 10.61
N ASP A 63 -10.15 -6.96 9.73
CA ASP A 63 -9.59 -5.64 9.49
C ASP A 63 -9.85 -4.77 10.73
N PHE A 64 -8.87 -4.74 11.65
CA PHE A 64 -8.91 -3.85 12.81
C PHE A 64 -8.55 -2.45 12.31
N PHE A 65 -9.55 -1.73 11.83
CA PHE A 65 -9.49 -0.31 11.50
C PHE A 65 -9.01 0.47 12.73
N ALA A 66 -7.72 0.76 12.80
CA ALA A 66 -7.24 1.90 13.55
C ALA A 66 -7.56 3.16 12.72
N SER A 67 -8.79 3.64 12.86
CA SER A 67 -9.16 5.02 12.55
C SER A 67 -8.14 5.97 13.17
N GLY A 68 -7.28 6.61 12.36
CA GLY A 68 -6.22 7.45 12.94
C GLY A 68 -5.24 8.16 12.01
N ARG A 69 -5.58 8.50 10.76
CA ARG A 69 -4.89 9.50 9.90
C ARG A 69 -5.49 9.41 8.48
N GLY A 70 -5.92 10.46 7.80
CA GLY A 70 -6.21 11.84 8.16
C GLY A 70 -7.20 12.31 7.10
N SER A 71 -8.48 12.39 7.44
CA SER A 71 -9.45 13.07 6.59
C SER A 71 -9.01 14.52 6.48
N THR A 72 -8.48 14.89 5.31
CA THR A 72 -8.37 16.28 4.89
C THR A 72 -9.79 16.82 4.76
N GLU A 73 -10.37 17.28 5.87
CA GLU A 73 -11.54 18.14 5.85
C GLU A 73 -11.07 19.52 6.33
N ARG A 74 -10.60 20.32 5.36
CA ARG A 74 -10.61 21.77 5.51
C ARG A 74 -12.08 22.17 5.68
N ASN A 75 -12.48 22.53 6.90
CA ASN A 75 -13.65 23.36 7.10
C ASN A 75 -13.20 24.72 7.63
N ALA A 76 -13.25 25.70 6.72
CA ALA A 76 -13.17 27.10 7.02
C ALA A 76 -14.55 27.57 7.50
N ALA A 77 -14.61 28.15 8.71
CA ALA A 77 -15.55 29.20 9.12
C ALA A 77 -15.12 29.74 10.49
#